data_AF-A0A2V8G772-F1
#
_entry.id   AF-A0A2V8G772-F1
#
_cell.length_a   1.000
_cell.length_b   1.000
_cell.length_c   1.000
_cell.angle_alpha   90.00
_cell.angle_beta   90.00
_cell.angle_gamma   90.00
#
_symmetry.space_group_name_H-M   'P 1'
#
loop_
_entity.id
_entity.type
_entity.pdbx_description
1 polymer ?
#
loop_
_entity_poly.entity_id
_entity_poly.type
_entity_poly.pdbx_seq_one_letter_code
_entity_poly.pdbx_strand_id
1 'polypeptide(L)'
;MVFVAAVGWAGVGVVMERFAAPDWTELGDRPRAWADARDVIADFPLVGTGLNTYGAATVFYRRHAPDVHYVQAHNDYIQLAAEGGLLVGVPAACAIALLISAVRRRFADDRDASATAYWLRVGASAGLVAIALQEMLDFSL
;
A
#
# COMPACT_ATOMS: atom_id res chain seq x y z
N MET A 1 -6.85 17.35 21.25
CA MET A 1 -7.03 18.77 20.89
C MET A 1 -6.85 19.03 19.40
N VAL A 2 -5.81 18.54 18.73
CA VAL A 2 -5.58 18.79 17.28
C VAL A 2 -6.74 18.32 16.40
N PHE A 3 -7.30 17.13 16.68
CA PHE A 3 -8.46 16.61 15.94
C PHE A 3 -9.70 17.49 16.08
N VAL A 4 -10.00 17.97 17.30
CA VAL A 4 -11.14 18.85 17.60
C VAL A 4 -10.95 20.23 16.94
N ALA A 5 -9.72 20.75 16.93
CA ALA A 5 -9.39 22.00 16.25
C ALA A 5 -9.48 21.87 14.72
N ALA A 6 -9.04 20.74 14.15
CA ALA A 6 -9.13 20.46 12.72
C ALA A 6 -10.59 20.31 12.26
N VAL A 7 -11.43 19.59 13.04
CA VAL A 7 -12.88 19.45 12.77
C VAL A 7 -13.61 20.78 12.93
N GLY A 8 -13.22 21.58 13.94
CA GLY A 8 -13.75 22.93 14.15
C GLY A 8 -13.41 23.89 13.00
N TRP A 9 -12.20 23.80 12.44
CA TRP A 9 -11.78 24.61 11.29
C TRP A 9 -12.45 24.16 9.98
N ALA A 10 -12.44 22.86 9.70
CA ALA A 10 -13.00 22.30 8.47
C ALA A 10 -14.53 22.47 8.39
N GLY A 11 -15.20 22.62 9.53
CA GLY A 11 -16.65 22.73 9.64
C GLY A 11 -17.29 21.35 9.72
N VAL A 12 -18.08 21.11 10.76
CA VAL A 12 -18.75 19.83 11.03
C VAL A 12 -19.63 19.38 9.85
N GLY A 13 -20.24 20.33 9.12
CA GLY A 13 -21.02 20.03 7.91
C GLY A 13 -20.17 19.41 6.79
N VAL A 14 -18.99 19.96 6.51
CA VAL A 14 -18.06 19.44 5.48
C VAL A 14 -17.55 18.06 5.87
N VAL A 15 -17.23 17.86 7.15
CA VAL A 15 -16.82 16.55 7.66
C VAL A 15 -17.97 15.54 7.49
N MET A 16 -19.19 15.90 7.88
CA MET A 16 -20.36 15.02 7.74
C MET A 16 -20.68 14.72 6.27
N GLU A 17 -20.60 15.70 5.37
CA GLU A 17 -20.85 15.51 3.94
C GLU A 17 -19.80 14.59 3.31
N ARG A 18 -18.52 14.71 3.72
CA ARG A 18 -17.42 13.82 3.31
C ARG A 18 -17.63 12.37 3.77
N PHE A 19 -18.20 12.16 4.95
CA PHE A 19 -18.50 10.83 5.51
C PHE A 19 -19.89 10.29 5.10
N ALA A 20 -20.79 11.14 4.60
CA ALA A 20 -22.10 10.76 4.07
C ALA A 20 -22.06 10.45 2.57
N ALA A 21 -21.09 11.00 1.83
CA ALA A 21 -20.86 10.77 0.40
C ALA A 21 -20.00 9.55 -0.02
N PRO A 22 -19.42 8.69 0.84
CA PRO A 22 -18.65 7.55 0.35
C PRO A 22 -19.56 6.55 -0.37
N ASP A 23 -19.16 6.17 -1.58
CA ASP A 23 -19.70 4.97 -2.20
C ASP A 23 -19.08 3.75 -1.50
N TRP A 24 -19.72 3.28 -0.43
CA TRP A 24 -19.25 2.15 0.38
C TRP A 24 -19.09 0.84 -0.43
N THR A 25 -19.59 0.82 -1.67
CA THR A 25 -19.40 -0.28 -2.62
C THR A 25 -17.93 -0.47 -2.99
N GLU A 26 -17.12 0.60 -3.12
CA GLU A 26 -15.68 0.50 -3.42
C GLU A 26 -14.90 -0.28 -2.34
N LEU A 27 -15.25 -0.09 -1.07
CA LEU A 27 -14.65 -0.84 0.05
C LEU A 27 -15.11 -2.31 0.07
N GLY A 28 -16.37 -2.56 -0.32
CA GLY A 28 -16.95 -3.91 -0.40
C GLY A 28 -16.42 -4.76 -1.55
N ASP A 29 -15.88 -4.11 -2.60
CA ASP A 29 -15.42 -4.76 -3.83
C ASP A 29 -13.94 -5.17 -3.81
N ARG A 30 -13.13 -4.59 -2.92
CA ARG A 30 -11.69 -4.93 -2.77
C ARG A 30 -11.43 -6.43 -2.58
N PRO A 31 -12.19 -7.17 -1.75
CA PRO A 31 -11.98 -8.62 -1.59
C PRO A 31 -12.18 -9.42 -2.88
N ARG A 32 -13.07 -8.98 -3.77
CA ARG A 32 -13.31 -9.64 -5.07
C ARG A 32 -12.15 -9.38 -6.03
N ALA A 33 -11.67 -8.13 -6.08
CA ALA A 33 -10.47 -7.77 -6.84
C ALA A 33 -9.23 -8.56 -6.36
N TRP A 34 -9.09 -8.76 -5.04
CA TRP A 34 -7.99 -9.54 -4.47
C TRP A 34 -8.09 -11.04 -4.80
N ALA A 35 -9.31 -11.58 -4.90
CA ALA A 35 -9.51 -12.96 -5.32
C ALA A 35 -9.07 -13.18 -6.77
N ASP A 36 -9.44 -12.28 -7.68
CA ASP A 36 -9.00 -12.33 -9.07
C ASP A 36 -7.46 -12.14 -9.19
N ALA A 37 -6.87 -11.24 -8.38
CA ALA A 37 -5.42 -11.08 -8.31
C ALA A 37 -4.69 -12.35 -7.86
N ARG A 38 -5.25 -13.10 -6.90
CA ARG A 38 -4.66 -14.37 -6.43
C ARG A 38 -4.61 -15.40 -7.54
N ASP A 39 -5.65 -15.47 -8.37
CA ASP A 39 -5.67 -16.38 -9.53
C ASP A 39 -4.58 -15.99 -10.54
N VAL A 40 -4.38 -14.69 -10.79
CA VAL A 40 -3.28 -14.19 -11.64
C VAL A 40 -1.91 -14.58 -11.06
N ILE A 41 -1.71 -14.37 -9.76
CA ILE A 41 -0.45 -14.72 -9.07
C ILE A 41 -0.19 -16.23 -9.16
N ALA A 42 -1.22 -17.06 -9.03
CA ALA A 42 -1.11 -18.51 -9.11
C ALA A 42 -0.71 -18.98 -10.53
N ASP A 43 -1.22 -18.32 -11.57
CA ASP A 43 -0.93 -18.67 -12.96
C ASP A 43 0.42 -18.09 -13.44
N PHE A 44 0.88 -16.96 -12.89
CA PHE A 44 2.13 -16.29 -13.28
C PHE A 44 3.09 -15.99 -12.11
N PRO A 45 3.51 -17.00 -11.31
CA PRO A 45 4.24 -16.75 -10.08
C PRO A 45 5.66 -16.22 -10.28
N LEU A 46 6.33 -16.55 -11.40
CA LEU A 46 7.73 -16.20 -11.60
C LEU A 46 7.91 -14.75 -12.06
N VAL A 47 7.23 -14.37 -13.13
CA VAL A 47 7.44 -13.06 -13.81
C VAL A 47 6.22 -12.16 -13.75
N GLY A 48 5.09 -12.65 -13.22
CA GLY A 48 3.81 -11.97 -13.28
C GLY A 48 3.31 -11.79 -14.71
N THR A 49 2.40 -10.84 -14.89
CA THR A 49 1.81 -10.51 -16.20
C THR A 49 2.55 -9.38 -16.94
N GLY A 50 3.53 -8.74 -16.29
CA GLY A 50 4.21 -7.53 -16.74
C GLY A 50 3.85 -6.31 -15.87
N LEU A 51 4.76 -5.35 -15.73
CA LEU A 51 4.44 -4.12 -15.01
C LEU A 51 3.37 -3.31 -15.76
N ASN A 52 2.43 -2.73 -15.02
CA ASN A 52 1.29 -1.98 -15.55
C ASN A 52 0.34 -2.82 -16.43
N THR A 53 0.23 -4.13 -16.19
CA THR A 53 -0.68 -5.01 -16.93
C THR A 53 -1.85 -5.52 -16.09
N TYR A 54 -1.98 -5.14 -14.82
CA TYR A 54 -3.04 -5.64 -13.94
C TYR A 54 -4.43 -5.46 -14.56
N GLY A 55 -4.77 -4.24 -15.00
CA GLY A 55 -6.04 -3.97 -15.65
C GLY A 55 -6.26 -4.75 -16.97
N ALA A 56 -5.20 -5.10 -17.71
CA ALA A 56 -5.35 -5.94 -18.90
C ALA A 56 -5.54 -7.43 -18.52
N ALA A 57 -4.81 -7.89 -17.51
CA ALA A 57 -4.90 -9.27 -17.01
C ALA A 57 -6.29 -9.55 -16.43
N THR A 58 -6.83 -8.64 -15.61
CA THR A 58 -8.13 -8.82 -14.96
C THR A 58 -9.30 -8.93 -15.95
N VAL A 59 -9.17 -8.47 -17.21
CA VAL A 59 -10.19 -8.72 -18.26
C VAL A 59 -10.49 -10.21 -18.40
N PHE A 60 -9.46 -11.05 -18.34
CA PHE A 60 -9.52 -12.50 -18.48
C PHE A 60 -9.72 -13.23 -17.14
N TYR A 61 -9.42 -12.55 -16.03
CA TYR A 61 -9.46 -13.11 -14.68
C TYR A 61 -10.67 -12.67 -13.85
N ARG A 62 -11.70 -12.05 -14.45
CA ARG A 62 -13.00 -11.69 -13.84
C ARG A 62 -13.84 -12.91 -13.39
N ARG A 63 -13.26 -13.79 -12.58
CA ARG A 63 -13.91 -15.02 -12.10
C ARG A 63 -14.79 -14.73 -10.90
N HIS A 64 -14.43 -13.74 -10.09
CA HIS A 64 -15.13 -13.42 -8.84
C HIS A 64 -16.01 -12.17 -8.95
N ALA A 65 -15.87 -11.36 -10.01
CA ALA A 65 -16.74 -10.22 -10.33
C ALA A 65 -16.94 -10.04 -11.86
N PRO A 66 -17.75 -10.88 -12.51
CA PRO A 66 -17.96 -10.81 -13.96
C PRO A 66 -18.65 -9.51 -14.42
N ASP A 67 -19.37 -8.85 -13.51
CA ASP A 67 -20.11 -7.62 -13.69
C ASP A 67 -19.25 -6.35 -13.57
N VAL A 68 -18.03 -6.45 -13.01
CA VAL A 68 -17.15 -5.30 -12.74
C VAL A 68 -15.76 -5.54 -13.32
N HIS A 69 -15.17 -4.51 -13.92
CA HIS A 69 -13.81 -4.57 -14.43
C HIS A 69 -12.87 -3.76 -13.54
N TYR A 70 -12.13 -4.44 -12.66
CA TYR A 70 -11.13 -3.80 -11.81
C TYR A 70 -9.82 -3.55 -12.56
N VAL A 71 -9.49 -2.27 -12.74
CA VAL A 71 -8.23 -1.83 -13.38
C VAL A 71 -7.06 -1.87 -12.38
N GLN A 72 -7.36 -1.93 -11.08
CA GLN A 72 -6.40 -1.91 -9.97
C GLN A 72 -6.83 -2.88 -8.87
N ALA A 73 -5.88 -3.41 -8.11
CA ALA A 73 -6.16 -4.32 -6.99
C ALA A 73 -6.63 -3.59 -5.72
N HIS A 74 -6.57 -2.25 -5.71
CA HIS A 74 -6.73 -1.44 -4.50
C HIS A 74 -5.76 -1.85 -3.37
N ASN A 75 -4.63 -2.46 -3.72
CA ASN A 75 -3.48 -2.73 -2.85
C ASN A 75 -2.22 -2.91 -3.72
N ASP A 76 -1.26 -2.01 -3.57
CA ASP A 76 -0.03 -1.99 -4.38
C ASP A 76 0.81 -3.25 -4.21
N TYR A 77 0.81 -3.86 -3.03
CA TYR A 77 1.54 -5.11 -2.78
C TYR A 77 0.95 -6.28 -3.56
N ILE A 78 -0.38 -6.37 -3.61
CA ILE A 78 -1.09 -7.41 -4.36
C ILE A 78 -0.90 -7.18 -5.86
N GLN A 79 -1.00 -5.93 -6.32
CA GLN A 79 -0.79 -5.60 -7.72
C GLN A 79 0.64 -5.89 -8.17
N LEU A 80 1.65 -5.51 -7.37
CA LEU A 80 3.06 -5.80 -7.65
C LEU A 80 3.33 -7.31 -7.72
N ALA A 81 2.68 -8.11 -6.87
CA ALA A 81 2.79 -9.56 -6.92
C ALA A 81 2.16 -10.15 -8.20
N ALA A 82 1.00 -9.65 -8.63
CA ALA A 82 0.32 -10.10 -9.85
C ALA A 82 1.04 -9.67 -11.15
N GLU A 83 1.63 -8.48 -11.15
CA GLU A 83 2.32 -7.90 -12.31
C GLU A 83 3.78 -8.35 -12.42
N GLY A 84 4.49 -8.44 -11.30
CA GLY A 84 5.94 -8.68 -11.28
C GLY A 84 6.38 -10.05 -10.75
N GLY A 85 5.48 -10.81 -10.13
CA GLY A 85 5.78 -12.14 -9.57
C GLY A 85 7.01 -12.15 -8.64
N LEU A 86 7.70 -13.28 -8.56
CA LEU A 86 8.94 -13.42 -7.80
C LEU A 86 10.10 -12.60 -8.39
N LEU A 87 10.10 -12.35 -9.70
CA LEU A 87 11.12 -11.58 -10.40
C LEU A 87 11.24 -10.16 -9.81
N VAL A 88 10.12 -9.54 -9.47
CA VAL A 88 10.08 -8.22 -8.83
C VAL A 88 9.96 -8.33 -7.30
N GLY A 89 9.16 -9.30 -6.81
CA GLY A 89 8.89 -9.48 -5.39
C GLY A 89 10.13 -9.82 -4.57
N VAL A 90 11.04 -10.67 -5.08
CA VAL A 90 12.26 -11.05 -4.36
C VAL A 90 13.23 -9.87 -4.22
N PRO A 91 13.61 -9.15 -5.30
CA PRO A 91 14.42 -7.94 -5.15
C PRO A 91 13.81 -6.88 -4.24
N ALA A 92 12.49 -6.67 -4.31
CA ALA A 92 11.80 -5.73 -3.43
C ALA A 92 11.90 -6.13 -1.95
N ALA A 93 11.64 -7.41 -1.63
CA ALA A 93 11.78 -7.94 -0.28
C ALA A 93 13.23 -7.86 0.23
N CYS A 94 14.21 -8.16 -0.62
CA CYS A 94 15.63 -7.98 -0.31
C CYS A 94 15.99 -6.52 -0.02
N ALA A 95 15.51 -5.57 -0.83
CA ALA A 95 15.75 -4.15 -0.63
C ALA A 95 15.17 -3.66 0.70
N ILE A 96 13.95 -4.09 1.05
CA ILE A 96 13.31 -3.77 2.34
C ILE A 96 14.13 -4.37 3.50
N ALA A 97 14.55 -5.62 3.39
CA ALA A 97 15.35 -6.27 4.43
C ALA A 97 16.71 -5.58 4.65
N LEU A 98 17.37 -5.18 3.56
CA LEU A 98 18.62 -4.43 3.60
C LEU A 98 18.42 -3.04 4.22
N LEU A 99 17.34 -2.33 3.86
CA LEU A 99 16.98 -1.05 4.45
C LEU A 99 16.75 -1.18 5.96
N ILE A 100 15.95 -2.15 6.39
CA ILE A 100 15.71 -2.43 7.82
C ILE A 100 17.03 -2.75 8.53
N SER A 101 17.89 -3.57 7.93
CA SER A 101 19.21 -3.89 8.49
C SER A 101 20.08 -2.64 8.64
N ALA A 102 20.12 -1.78 7.62
CA ALA A 102 20.88 -0.54 7.63
C ALA A 102 20.37 0.42 8.70
N VAL A 103 19.05 0.59 8.83
CA VAL A 103 18.42 1.40 9.87
C VAL A 103 18.79 0.87 11.26
N ARG A 104 18.64 -0.44 11.49
CA ARG A 104 18.95 -1.06 12.78
C ARG A 104 20.43 -0.92 13.16
N ARG A 105 21.33 -1.14 12.21
CA ARG A 105 22.78 -0.92 12.40
C ARG A 105 23.06 0.52 12.76
N ARG A 106 22.44 1.48 12.06
CA ARG A 106 22.66 2.90 12.32
C ARG A 106 22.25 3.33 13.72
N PHE A 107 21.16 2.77 14.25
CA PHE A 107 20.72 3.00 15.63
C PHE A 107 21.60 2.28 16.68
N ALA A 108 22.23 1.15 16.32
CA ALA A 108 23.12 0.42 17.21
C ALA A 108 24.50 1.09 17.35
N ASP A 109 25.02 1.69 16.28
CA ASP A 109 26.33 2.34 16.23
C ASP A 109 26.33 3.77 16.82
N ASP A 110 25.22 4.22 17.40
CA ASP A 110 24.96 5.64 17.70
C ASP A 110 25.58 6.17 19.00
N ARG A 111 26.76 5.67 19.36
CA ARG A 111 27.46 6.03 20.60
C ARG A 111 27.85 7.52 20.69
N ASP A 112 28.06 8.18 19.54
CA ASP A 112 28.52 9.58 19.45
C ASP A 112 27.55 10.51 18.66
N ALA A 113 26.31 10.08 18.39
CA ALA A 113 25.39 10.92 17.63
C ALA A 113 24.83 12.08 18.47
N SER A 114 24.75 13.26 17.85
CA SER A 114 24.04 14.39 18.45
C SER A 114 22.56 14.06 18.62
N ALA A 115 21.94 14.61 19.67
CA ALA A 115 20.52 14.42 19.94
C ALA A 115 19.65 14.77 18.71
N THR A 116 20.01 15.82 17.96
CA THR A 116 19.34 16.21 16.72
C THR A 116 19.40 15.13 15.64
N ALA A 117 20.58 14.52 15.42
CA ALA A 117 20.74 13.47 14.42
C ALA A 117 19.96 12.20 14.77
N TYR A 118 19.90 11.86 16.06
CA TYR A 118 19.10 10.75 16.55
C TYR A 118 17.60 10.97 16.29
N TRP A 119 17.05 12.11 16.71
CA TRP A 119 15.62 12.42 16.53
C TRP A 119 15.22 12.54 15.06
N LEU A 120 16.12 13.04 14.20
CA LEU A 120 15.87 13.07 12.75
C LEU A 120 15.70 11.65 12.18
N ARG A 121 16.52 10.68 12.62
CA ARG A 121 16.41 9.28 12.18
C ARG A 121 15.14 8.61 12.69
N VAL A 122 14.76 8.89 13.93
CA VAL A 122 13.49 8.41 14.50
C VAL A 122 12.32 8.93 13.67
N GLY A 123 12.30 10.24 13.38
CA GLY A 123 11.27 10.86 12.55
C GLY A 123 11.19 10.26 11.13
N ALA A 124 12.34 10.11 10.47
CA ALA A 124 12.40 9.52 9.13
C ALA A 124 11.91 8.06 9.12
N SER A 125 12.35 7.25 10.10
CA SER A 125 11.94 5.84 10.20
C SER A 125 10.45 5.71 10.51
N ALA A 126 9.92 6.55 11.41
CA ALA A 126 8.50 6.58 11.71
C ALA A 126 7.65 6.99 10.48
N GLY A 127 8.12 7.96 9.70
CA GLY A 127 7.47 8.37 8.45
C GLY A 127 7.42 7.24 7.41
N LEU A 128 8.53 6.52 7.22
CA LEU A 128 8.56 5.35 6.31
C LEU A 128 7.60 4.25 6.76
N VAL A 129 7.53 3.96 8.07
CA VAL A 129 6.58 2.97 8.61
C VAL A 129 5.13 3.44 8.43
N ALA A 130 4.86 4.72 8.67
CA ALA A 130 3.53 5.29 8.48
C ALA A 130 3.07 5.18 7.02
N ILE A 131 3.94 5.50 6.06
CA ILE A 131 3.66 5.33 4.62
C ILE A 131 3.40 3.86 4.30
N ALA A 132 4.29 2.95 4.74
CA ALA A 132 4.13 1.52 4.46
C ALA A 132 2.80 0.94 5.00
N LEU A 133 2.38 1.39 6.18
CA LEU A 133 1.09 1.01 6.78
C LEU A 133 -0.11 1.65 6.05
N GLN A 134 0.02 2.89 5.62
CA GLN A 134 -1.02 3.58 4.84
C GLN A 134 -1.31 2.83 3.54
N GLU A 135 -0.26 2.41 2.81
CA GLU A 135 -0.37 1.64 1.56
C GLU A 135 -0.99 0.23 1.74
N MET A 136 -1.03 -0.30 2.96
CA MET A 136 -1.76 -1.54 3.24
C MET A 136 -3.28 -1.32 3.34
N LEU A 137 -3.70 -0.11 3.72
CA LEU A 137 -5.09 0.22 4.03
C LEU A 137 -5.80 0.96 2.89
N ASP A 138 -5.07 1.76 2.11
CA ASP A 138 -5.60 2.50 0.98
C ASP A 138 -4.63 2.52 -0.20
N PHE A 139 -5.21 2.58 -1.40
CA PHE A 139 -4.52 2.95 -2.62
C PHE A 139 -4.24 4.46 -2.57
N SER A 140 -3.00 4.88 -2.77
CA SER A 140 -2.64 6.29 -2.83
C SER A 140 -2.76 6.85 -4.27
N LEU A 141 -3.98 6.80 -4.85
CA LEU A 141 -4.31 7.52 -6.10
C LEU A 141 -5.68 8.19 -6.02
#